data_AF-A0A9E5THN6-F1
#
_entry.id   AF-A0A9E5THN6-F1
#
_cell.length_a   1.000
_cell.length_b   1.000
_cell.length_c   1.000
_cell.angle_alpha   90.00
_cell.angle_beta   90.00
_cell.angle_gamma   90.00
#
_symmetry.space_group_name_H-M   'P 1'
#
loop_
_entity.id
_entity.type
_entity.pdbx_description
1 polymer ?
#
loop_
_entity_poly.entity_id
_entity_poly.type
_entity_poly.pdbx_seq_one_letter_code
_entity_poly.pdbx_strand_id
1 'polypeptide(L)'
;RMLGFVGSPRRGGNTDILVDEVLRGAEEAGALVEKVTLTKLDIAPCRACDTCRKTGQCAQRDDMPALLEKMYHSQAWVLGTPIY
;
A
#
# COMPACT_ATOMS: atom_id res chain seq x y z
N ARG A 1 -9.37 8.80 5.19
CA ARG A 1 -8.63 8.55 3.94
C ARG A 1 -8.70 7.06 3.60
N MET A 2 -8.92 6.71 2.34
CA MET A 2 -8.82 5.34 1.82
C MET A 2 -7.53 5.19 1.00
N LEU A 3 -6.80 4.10 1.20
CA LEU A 3 -5.60 3.77 0.42
C LEU A 3 -5.87 2.62 -0.53
N GLY A 4 -5.48 2.77 -1.79
CA GLY A 4 -5.47 1.67 -2.76
C GLY A 4 -4.06 1.20 -3.04
N PHE A 5 -3.83 -0.10 -2.98
CA PHE A 5 -2.55 -0.73 -3.25
C PHE A 5 -2.61 -1.51 -4.55
N VAL A 6 -1.67 -1.27 -5.45
CA VAL A 6 -1.52 -2.02 -6.70
C VAL A 6 -0.23 -2.83 -6.62
N GLY A 7 -0.37 -4.15 -6.46
CA GLY A 7 0.74 -5.11 -6.50
C GLY A 7 1.12 -5.54 -7.92
N SER A 8 0.31 -5.23 -8.92
CA SER A 8 0.62 -5.53 -10.32
C SER A 8 1.68 -4.57 -10.86
N PRO A 9 2.70 -5.07 -11.58
CA PRO A 9 3.63 -4.22 -12.33
C PRO A 9 2.99 -3.63 -13.60
N ARG A 10 1.85 -4.17 -14.06
CA ARG A 10 1.18 -3.76 -15.30
C ARG A 10 0.32 -2.52 -15.07
N ARG A 11 0.84 -1.36 -15.43
CA ARG A 11 0.10 -0.08 -15.47
C ARG A 11 -1.06 -0.16 -16.45
N GLY A 12 -2.24 0.30 -16.04
CA GLY A 12 -3.46 0.20 -16.84
C GLY A 12 -3.91 -1.24 -17.12
N GLY A 13 -3.37 -2.23 -16.40
CA GLY A 13 -3.89 -3.60 -16.44
C GLY A 13 -5.09 -3.78 -15.52
N ASN A 14 -5.71 -4.96 -15.58
CA ASN A 14 -6.94 -5.27 -14.82
C ASN A 14 -6.87 -4.89 -13.34
N THR A 15 -5.78 -5.25 -12.65
CA THR A 15 -5.62 -4.95 -11.23
C THR A 15 -5.52 -3.44 -10.95
N ASP A 16 -4.82 -2.67 -11.81
CA ASP A 16 -4.68 -1.22 -11.66
C ASP A 16 -6.03 -0.53 -11.89
N ILE A 17 -6.73 -0.91 -12.96
CA ILE A 17 -8.06 -0.38 -13.32
C ILE A 17 -9.10 -0.67 -12.23
N LEU A 18 -9.14 -1.91 -11.71
CA LEU A 18 -10.11 -2.28 -10.67
C LEU A 18 -9.87 -1.52 -9.36
N VAL A 19 -8.61 -1.27 -9.00
CA VAL A 19 -8.29 -0.43 -7.84
C VAL A 19 -8.71 1.02 -8.08
N ASP A 20 -8.45 1.56 -9.28
CA ASP A 20 -8.88 2.91 -9.67
C ASP A 20 -10.40 3.07 -9.58
N GLU A 21 -11.17 2.08 -10.02
CA GLU A 21 -12.63 2.07 -9.95
C GLU A 21 -13.15 2.10 -8.51
N VAL A 22 -12.53 1.33 -7.60
CA VAL A 22 -12.89 1.35 -6.19
C VAL A 22 -12.56 2.70 -5.55
N LEU A 23 -11.37 3.25 -5.84
CA LEU A 23 -10.98 4.56 -5.32
C LEU A 23 -11.87 5.68 -5.88
N ARG A 24 -12.23 5.63 -7.17
CA ARG A 24 -13.16 6.60 -7.75
C ARG A 24 -14.51 6.57 -7.05
N GLY A 25 -15.09 5.39 -6.82
CA GLY A 25 -16.35 5.28 -6.08
C GLY A 25 -16.27 5.81 -4.65
N ALA A 26 -15.14 5.60 -3.96
CA ALA A 26 -14.90 6.17 -2.64
C ALA A 26 -14.76 7.70 -2.67
N GLU A 27 -14.06 8.24 -3.67
CA GLU A 27 -13.90 9.68 -3.89
C GLU A 27 -15.24 10.36 -4.19
N GLU A 28 -16.07 9.77 -5.07
CA GLU A 28 -17.43 10.22 -5.37
C GLU A 28 -18.34 10.23 -4.13
N ALA A 29 -18.11 9.32 -3.18
CA ALA A 29 -18.79 9.29 -1.89
C ALA A 29 -18.21 10.28 -0.84
N GLY A 30 -17.24 11.10 -1.22
CA GLY A 30 -16.63 12.14 -0.38
C GLY A 30 -15.42 11.69 0.43
N ALA A 31 -14.85 10.51 0.17
CA ALA A 31 -13.63 10.06 0.83
C ALA A 31 -12.38 10.69 0.20
N LEU A 32 -11.40 11.06 1.01
CA LEU A 32 -10.05 11.34 0.52
C LEU A 32 -9.38 10.02 0.13
N VAL A 33 -8.90 9.91 -1.11
CA VAL A 33 -8.27 8.69 -1.63
C VAL A 33 -6.80 8.91 -1.99
N GLU A 34 -6.01 7.84 -1.91
CA GLU A 34 -4.62 7.83 -2.34
C GLU A 34 -4.28 6.47 -2.94
N LYS A 35 -3.58 6.45 -4.09
CA LYS A 35 -3.12 5.22 -4.74
C LYS A 35 -1.62 5.01 -4.56
N VAL A 36 -1.24 3.84 -4.07
CA VAL A 36 0.13 3.36 -3.93
C VAL A 36 0.37 2.22 -4.91
N THR A 37 1.42 2.33 -5.71
CA THR A 37 1.88 1.21 -6.54
C THR A 37 3.10 0.58 -5.90
N LEU A 38 2.93 -0.64 -5.38
CA LEU A 38 3.95 -1.32 -4.57
C LEU A 38 5.24 -1.58 -5.36
N THR A 39 5.13 -1.80 -6.68
CA THR A 39 6.29 -2.03 -7.56
C THR A 39 7.16 -0.79 -7.79
N LYS A 40 6.74 0.39 -7.32
CA LYS A 40 7.56 1.62 -7.33
C LYS A 40 8.28 1.88 -6.01
N LEU A 41 8.02 1.07 -4.98
CA LEU A 41 8.63 1.21 -3.66
C LEU A 41 9.78 0.20 -3.54
N ASP A 42 10.85 0.61 -2.87
CA ASP A 42 11.88 -0.32 -2.40
C ASP A 42 11.43 -0.87 -1.06
N ILE A 43 11.00 -2.13 -1.04
CA ILE A 43 10.51 -2.82 0.16
C ILE A 43 11.15 -4.20 0.21
N ALA A 44 11.93 -4.45 1.25
CA ALA A 44 12.57 -5.74 1.48
C ALA A 44 11.69 -6.64 2.37
N PRO A 45 11.71 -7.98 2.17
CA PRO A 45 11.03 -8.89 3.07
C PRO A 45 11.57 -8.76 4.50
N CYS A 46 10.71 -9.03 5.49
CA CYS A 46 11.13 -9.05 6.90
C CYS A 46 12.23 -10.11 7.11
N ARG A 47 13.30 -9.72 7.82
CA ARG A 47 14.45 -10.60 8.11
C ARG A 47 14.35 -11.36 9.43
N ALA A 48 13.22 -11.26 10.14
CA ALA A 48 13.02 -11.87 11.47
C ALA A 48 14.15 -11.59 12.48
N CYS A 49 14.77 -10.39 12.41
CA CYS A 49 15.87 -10.01 13.30
C CYS A 49 15.42 -9.51 14.69
N ASP A 50 14.10 -9.36 14.90
CA ASP A 50 13.47 -8.91 16.15
C ASP A 50 13.89 -7.53 16.71
N THR A 51 14.68 -6.73 15.98
CA THR A 51 15.04 -5.36 16.42
C THR A 51 13.81 -4.52 16.77
N CYS A 52 12.78 -4.57 15.93
CA CYS A 52 11.54 -3.81 16.14
C CYS A 52 10.78 -4.19 17.41
N ARG A 53 10.95 -5.41 17.95
CA ARG A 53 10.33 -5.79 19.24
C ARG A 53 10.84 -4.96 20.41
N LYS A 54 12.08 -4.46 20.32
CA LYS A 54 12.72 -3.65 21.37
C LYS A 54 12.60 -2.16 21.10
N THR A 55 12.73 -1.74 19.84
CA THR A 55 12.83 -0.33 19.45
C THR A 55 11.52 0.27 18.93
N GLY A 56 10.53 -0.57 18.59
CA GLY A 56 9.33 -0.15 17.85
C GLY A 56 9.59 0.21 16.39
N GLN A 57 10.82 0.10 15.90
CA GLN A 57 11.23 0.51 14.56
C GLN A 57 11.98 -0.61 13.83
N CYS A 58 11.68 -0.78 12.54
CA CYS A 58 12.41 -1.73 11.71
C CYS A 58 13.87 -1.27 11.53
N ALA A 59 14.81 -2.23 11.53
CA ALA A 59 16.22 -1.94 11.21
C ALA A 59 16.47 -1.76 9.70
N GLN A 60 15.53 -2.21 8.86
CA GLN A 60 15.60 -2.01 7.41
C GLN A 60 15.29 -0.56 7.07
N ARG A 61 16.13 0.05 6.23
CA ARG A 61 15.96 1.42 5.72
C ARG A 61 15.38 1.36 4.31
N ASP A 62 14.13 0.94 4.22
CA ASP A 62 13.36 0.82 2.99
C ASP A 62 12.11 1.72 3.08
N ASP A 63 11.21 1.64 2.10
CA ASP A 63 10.00 2.48 2.05
C ASP A 63 8.87 2.00 2.98
N MET A 64 9.06 0.86 3.66
CA MET A 64 8.04 0.27 4.53
C MET A 64 7.61 1.19 5.68
N PRO A 65 8.50 1.91 6.41
CA PRO A 65 8.08 2.79 7.49
C PRO A 65 7.14 3.91 7.01
N ALA A 66 7.42 4.54 5.87
CA ALA A 66 6.57 5.57 5.30
C ALA A 66 5.22 4.99 4.84
N LEU A 67 5.22 3.78 4.30
CA LEU A 67 3.99 3.07 3.91
C LEU A 67 3.14 2.69 5.13
N LEU A 68 3.75 2.19 6.19
CA LEU A 68 3.09 1.84 7.45
C LEU A 68 2.42 3.05 8.10
N GLU A 69 3.06 4.22 8.04
CA GLU A 69 2.48 5.47 8.55
C GLU A 69 1.21 5.85 7.76
N LYS A 70 1.27 5.78 6.42
CA LYS A 70 0.10 6.01 5.56
C LYS A 70 -1.03 5.03 5.87
N MET A 71 -0.67 3.76 6.03
CA MET A 71 -1.59 2.68 6.40
C MET A 71 -2.29 2.99 7.73
N TYR A 72 -1.53 3.34 8.76
CA TYR A 72 -2.03 3.65 10.11
C TYR A 72 -3.02 4.83 10.12
N HIS A 73 -2.76 5.88 9.35
CA HIS A 73 -3.65 7.06 9.26
C HIS A 73 -4.84 6.89 8.30
N SER A 74 -4.97 5.73 7.67
CA SER A 74 -6.08 5.44 6.74
C SER A 74 -7.16 4.62 7.41
N GLN A 75 -8.42 4.89 7.04
CA GLN A 75 -9.61 4.27 7.62
C GLN A 75 -9.96 2.94 6.94
N ALA A 76 -9.58 2.80 5.67
CA ALA A 76 -9.84 1.62 4.85
C ALA A 76 -8.75 1.45 3.80
N TRP A 77 -8.50 0.20 3.42
CA TRP A 77 -7.55 -0.16 2.38
C TRP A 77 -8.23 -1.03 1.33
N VAL A 78 -7.88 -0.84 0.05
CA VAL A 78 -8.17 -1.79 -1.03
C VAL A 78 -6.87 -2.37 -1.55
N LEU A 79 -6.79 -3.70 -1.59
CA LEU A 79 -5.59 -4.44 -1.99
C LEU A 79 -5.83 -5.10 -3.35
N GLY A 80 -5.22 -4.57 -4.41
CA GLY A 80 -5.23 -5.17 -5.74
C GLY A 80 -3.97 -5.98 -5.98
N THR A 81 -4.07 -7.32 -5.98
CA THR A 81 -2.96 -8.23 -6.30
C THR A 81 -3.31 -9.08 -7.52
N PRO A 82 -2.45 -9.16 -8.54
CA PRO A 82 -2.62 -10.13 -9.62
C PRO A 82 -2.46 -11.55 -9.06
N ILE A 83 -3.20 -12.52 -9.63
CA ILE A 83 -2.92 -13.95 -9.43
C ILE A 83 -1.97 -14.37 -10.55
N TYR A 84 -0.82 -14.92 -10.18
CA TYR A 84 0.16 -15.53 -11.08
C TYR A 84 0.29 -17.01 -10.78
#